data_AF-A0A7V9UTA3-F1
#
_entry.id   AF-A0A7V9UTA3-F1
#
_cell.length_a   1.000
_cell.length_b   1.000
_cell.length_c   1.000
_cell.angle_alpha   90.00
_cell.angle_beta   90.00
_cell.angle_gamma   90.00
#
_symmetry.space_group_name_H-M   'P 1'
#
loop_
_entity.id
_entity.type
_entity.pdbx_description
1 polymer ?
#
loop_
_entity_poly.entity_id
_entity_poly.type
_entity_poly.pdbx_seq_one_letter_code
_entity_poly.pdbx_strand_id
1 'polypeptide(L)' 'KSNTHSLPRWRVNGPLSNMPQFAKAFGCQQKQPMVRESYCKIW' A
#
# COMPACT_ATOMS: atom_id res chain seq x y z
N LYS A 1 -11.99 0.46 -24.47
CA LYS A 1 -10.57 0.58 -24.05
C LYS A 1 -10.48 0.02 -22.63
N SER A 2 -10.05 -1.23 -22.44
CA SER A 2 -9.85 -1.78 -21.09
C SER A 2 -8.51 -1.26 -20.58
N ASN A 3 -8.55 -0.50 -19.49
CA ASN A 3 -7.34 -0.03 -18.83
C ASN A 3 -6.73 -1.20 -18.05
N THR A 4 -5.50 -1.60 -18.38
CA THR A 4 -4.78 -2.68 -17.68
C THR A 4 -4.20 -2.21 -16.35
N HIS A 5 -4.16 -0.89 -16.12
CA HIS A 5 -3.74 -0.33 -14.85
C HIS A 5 -4.88 -0.32 -13.84
N SER A 6 -4.52 -0.52 -12.57
CA SER A 6 -5.46 -0.34 -11.47
C SER A 6 -6.03 1.07 -11.43
N LEU A 7 -7.21 1.22 -10.83
CA LEU A 7 -7.83 2.53 -10.62
C LEU A 7 -6.90 3.46 -9.80
N PRO A 8 -6.98 4.80 -10.00
CA PRO A 8 -6.06 5.75 -9.38
C PRO A 8 -5.87 5.58 -7.87
N ARG A 9 -6.96 5.37 -7.12
CA ARG A 9 -6.92 5.11 -5.67
C ARG A 9 -6.04 3.92 -5.30
N TRP A 10 -6.12 2.83 -6.06
CA TRP A 10 -5.37 1.60 -5.79
C TRP A 10 -3.93 1.65 -6.27
N ARG A 11 -3.63 2.48 -7.27
CA ARG A 11 -2.25 2.74 -7.71
C ARG A 11 -1.40 3.39 -6.62
N VAL A 12 -2.03 4.22 -5.77
CA VAL A 12 -1.36 4.89 -4.65
C VAL A 12 -1.42 4.01 -3.41
N ASN A 13 -2.62 3.64 -2.97
CA ASN A 13 -2.76 2.96 -1.68
C ASN A 13 -2.21 1.54 -1.70
N GLY A 14 -2.30 0.84 -2.84
CA GLY A 14 -1.81 -0.54 -2.97
C GLY A 14 -0.33 -0.67 -2.60
N PRO A 15 0.57 0.00 -3.34
CA PRO A 15 2.01 -0.03 -3.05
C PRO A 15 2.38 0.56 -1.69
N LEU A 16 1.83 1.72 -1.30
CA LEU A 16 2.18 2.36 -0.03
C LEU A 16 1.82 1.48 1.17
N SER A 17 0.70 0.76 1.11
CA SER A 17 0.33 -0.17 2.19
C SER A 17 1.21 -1.41 2.29
N ASN A 18 2.09 -1.66 1.32
CA ASN A 18 3.11 -2.70 1.38
C ASN A 18 4.46 -2.20 1.89
N MET A 19 4.60 -0.90 2.22
CA MET A 19 5.87 -0.29 2.61
C MET A 19 5.92 -0.02 4.12
N PRO A 20 6.75 -0.75 4.89
CA PRO A 20 6.95 -0.46 6.31
C PRO A 20 7.50 0.96 6.56
N GLN A 21 8.25 1.52 5.60
CA GLN A 21 8.78 2.88 5.67
C GLN A 21 7.66 3.92 5.67
N PHE A 22 6.58 3.69 4.92
CA PHE A 22 5.40 4.55 4.94
C PHE A 22 4.77 4.55 6.34
N ALA A 23 4.54 3.36 6.91
CA ALA A 23 3.98 3.26 8.27
C ALA A 23 4.84 4.01 9.30
N LYS A 24 6.18 3.88 9.22
CA LYS A 24 7.10 4.60 10.11
C LYS A 24 7.05 6.11 9.92
N ALA A 25 7.07 6.59 8.67
CA ALA A 25 7.09 8.02 8.37
C ALA A 25 5.82 8.74 8.83
N PHE A 26 4.68 8.05 8.78
CA PHE A 26 3.36 8.61 9.13
C PHE A 26 2.85 8.16 10.51
N GLY A 27 3.68 7.47 11.31
CA GLY A 27 3.30 6.99 12.64
C GLY A 27 2.13 6.01 12.64
N CYS A 28 1.92 5.27 11.55
CA CYS A 28 0.83 4.33 11.44
C CYS A 28 1.05 3.11 12.37
N GLN A 29 -0.03 2.69 13.01
CA GLN A 29 -0.05 1.51 13.87
C GLN A 29 -0.43 0.26 13.07
N GLN A 30 -0.08 -0.92 13.61
CA GLN A 30 -0.55 -2.19 13.04
C GLN A 30 -2.08 -2.24 13.01
N LYS A 31 -2.64 -2.93 12.02
CA LYS A 31 -4.08 -3.07 11.76
C LYS A 31 -4.79 -1.80 11.29
N GLN A 32 -4.10 -0.67 11.16
CA GLN A 32 -4.68 0.49 10.49
C GLN A 32 -4.86 0.22 8.99
N PRO A 33 -5.85 0.85 8.32
CA PRO A 33 -6.23 0.51 6.94
C PRO A 33 -5.09 0.58 5.91
N MET A 34 -4.08 1.41 6.17
CA MET A 34 -2.93 1.60 5.29
C MET A 34 -1.74 0.72 5.65
N VAL A 35 -1.83 -0.15 6.65
CA VAL A 35 -0.73 -1.04 7.08
C VAL A 35 -1.20 -2.49 6.94
N ARG A 36 -0.65 -3.22 5.96
CA ARG A 36 -0.94 -4.64 5.82
C ARG A 36 -0.12 -5.48 6.81
N GLU A 37 -0.76 -6.47 7.42
CA GLU A 37 -0.07 -7.47 8.26
C GLU A 37 0.85 -8.35 7.40
N SER A 38 0.37 -8.79 6.23
CA SER A 38 1.16 -9.47 5.22
C SER A 38 1.26 -8.58 3.98
N TYR A 39 2.48 -8.18 3.63
CA TYR A 39 2.74 -7.30 2.49
C TYR A 39 3.46 -8.03 1.37
N CYS A 40 3.14 -7.64 0.13
CA CYS A 40 3.82 -8.17 -1.04
C CYS A 40 5.14 -7.42 -1.30
N LYS A 41 6.24 -8.17 -1.43
CA LYS A 41 7.55 -7.68 -1.87
C LYS A 41 8.00 -8.50 -3.06
N ILE A 42 8.28 -7.83 -4.18
CA ILE A 42 8.64 -8.50 -5.45
C ILE A 42 10.16 -8.45 -5.67
N TRP A 43 10.75 -7.27 -5.42
CA TRP A 43 12.18 -7.00 -5.46
C TRP A 43 12.66 -6.81 -4.01
#